data_AF-A0A5S4EYV1-F1
#
_entry.id   AF-A0A5S4EYV1-F1
#
_cell.length_a   1.000
_cell.length_b   1.000
_cell.length_c   1.000
_cell.angle_alpha   90.00
_cell.angle_beta   90.00
_cell.angle_gamma   90.00
#
_symmetry.space_group_name_H-M   'P 1'
#
loop_
_entity.id
_entity.type
_entity.pdbx_description
1 polymer ?
#
loop_
_entity_poly.entity_id
_entity_poly.type
_entity_poly.pdbx_seq_one_letter_code
_entity_poly.pdbx_strand_id
1 'polypeptide(L)'
;MSRRTIAGGLAIAAAITVTTLPAASVAAEQASVKFPSARFPLGARSVPTKAMTTVAQGIDLYDVKAGSSTDGYTLTVLMPNGRDTGTLANAETKVAEVEAIGETPSLQEIVRPAVADAPAKTEYMVRVGLWSLKDKKKADEAAKKFKDAGLKVKVDYLGDDGLKTTGPWNVKVVMIDARTFRGSYAASLGTSVAKRETVSSMAKAAKAVVGLNGGFFNIHTAKELRGEPVGASVVAGRLLSEAVPGRSAVVLQGRTAKITELKTTVTAISQDGERAAINGINRAAATDELVLYTEEYGANTPAGGTDVVMDVNGKIIGVRVSGAAVAKGTRVLHGNGVAGDWLNQHAWQDWTVKVDTKVVDLRTKKALKLTPDLHVVAGGVGLVRNGKVKITAKQDGHDSMNMILRRHPRTLLGVTRNGSLILATVDGRQPGITVGANFHEAAQFMRWLGARQAINLDGGGSTAMVVGNKLVNRPSDGAERAVGDALLVLPK
;
A
#
# COMPACT_ATOMS: atom_id res chain seq x y z
N MET A 1 39.44 -11.41 86.01
CA MET A 1 39.72 -10.03 85.52
C MET A 1 38.48 -9.57 84.75
N SER A 2 37.56 -8.84 85.41
CA SER A 2 37.35 -7.38 85.32
C SER A 2 36.79 -6.92 83.96
N ARG A 3 35.72 -6.15 83.80
CA ARG A 3 34.69 -5.50 84.65
C ARG A 3 33.60 -4.97 83.68
N ARG A 4 32.36 -4.77 84.15
CA ARG A 4 31.33 -3.88 83.53
C ARG A 4 31.87 -2.41 83.59
N THR A 5 31.40 -1.39 82.84
CA THR A 5 30.08 -0.72 82.95
C THR A 5 30.02 0.59 82.06
N ILE A 6 28.79 1.03 81.69
CA ILE A 6 28.20 2.40 81.44
C ILE A 6 28.39 3.20 80.12
N ALA A 7 27.23 3.37 79.44
CA ALA A 7 26.49 4.53 78.87
C ALA A 7 27.17 5.75 78.18
N GLY A 8 26.44 6.28 77.19
CA GLY A 8 26.53 7.67 76.73
C GLY A 8 25.83 7.88 75.38
N GLY A 9 24.60 8.39 75.38
CA GLY A 9 23.92 8.83 74.17
C GLY A 9 24.43 10.21 73.71
N LEU A 10 24.44 10.44 72.40
CA LEU A 10 24.37 11.78 71.82
C LEU A 10 23.76 11.68 70.42
N ALA A 11 22.55 12.23 70.27
CA ALA A 11 21.92 12.44 68.98
C ALA A 11 22.55 13.68 68.33
N ILE A 12 23.18 13.51 67.16
CA ILE A 12 23.61 14.62 66.31
C ILE A 12 22.69 14.63 65.09
N ALA A 13 21.87 15.67 65.01
CA ALA A 13 21.04 15.98 63.85
C ALA A 13 21.95 16.37 62.67
N ALA A 14 22.02 15.51 61.66
CA ALA A 14 22.54 15.89 60.35
C ALA A 14 21.36 16.39 59.50
N ALA A 15 21.29 17.69 59.28
CA ALA A 15 20.39 18.31 58.32
C ALA A 15 20.73 17.79 56.91
N ILE A 16 19.94 16.85 56.40
CA ILE A 16 19.97 16.49 54.99
C ILE A 16 19.15 17.57 54.28
N THR A 17 19.83 18.53 53.66
CA THR A 17 19.24 19.36 52.61
C THR A 17 18.86 18.45 51.47
N VAL A 18 17.61 17.98 51.47
CA VAL A 18 16.97 17.41 50.29
C VAL A 18 16.80 18.55 49.31
N THR A 19 17.79 18.74 48.44
CA THR A 19 17.58 19.50 47.21
C THR A 19 16.57 18.72 46.39
N THR A 20 15.29 19.09 46.52
CA THR A 20 14.23 18.66 45.63
C THR A 20 14.61 19.14 44.23
N LEU A 21 15.21 18.25 43.44
CA LEU A 21 15.28 18.44 41.99
C LEU A 21 13.83 18.62 41.52
N PRO A 22 13.51 19.71 40.79
CA PRO A 22 12.16 19.90 40.30
C PRO A 22 11.83 18.72 39.39
N ALA A 23 10.70 18.06 39.66
CA ALA A 23 10.08 17.04 38.83
C ALA A 23 9.53 17.63 37.51
N ALA A 24 10.33 18.45 36.84
CA ALA A 24 9.99 19.23 35.66
C ALA A 24 11.19 19.33 34.70
N SER A 25 11.66 18.17 34.22
CA SER A 25 12.44 18.09 32.97
C SER A 25 12.44 16.69 32.33
N VAL A 26 11.74 15.71 32.90
CA VAL A 26 11.48 14.39 32.28
C VAL A 26 10.22 14.41 31.40
N ALA A 27 9.71 15.59 31.04
CA ALA A 27 8.97 15.76 29.79
C ALA A 27 9.98 15.53 28.67
N ALA A 28 10.23 14.24 28.39
CA ALA A 28 11.15 13.74 27.38
C ALA A 28 11.09 14.65 26.17
N GLU A 29 12.22 15.31 25.88
CA GLU A 29 12.45 16.02 24.65
C GLU A 29 12.07 15.09 23.50
N GLN A 30 10.84 15.28 22.98
CA GLN A 30 10.26 14.40 21.98
C GLN A 30 11.04 14.63 20.69
N ALA A 31 12.00 13.75 20.44
CA ALA A 31 12.87 13.85 19.27
C ALA A 31 12.03 14.04 18.00
N SER A 32 12.34 15.11 17.25
CA SER A 32 11.95 15.30 15.84
C SER A 32 12.13 14.00 15.06
N VAL A 33 11.25 13.71 14.10
CA VAL A 33 11.54 12.65 13.13
C VAL A 33 12.84 13.01 12.39
N LYS A 34 13.81 12.11 12.40
CA LYS A 34 15.13 12.30 11.79
C LYS A 34 15.54 11.03 11.08
N PHE A 35 16.25 11.20 9.97
CA PHE A 35 16.79 10.07 9.25
C PHE A 35 17.87 9.37 10.09
N PRO A 36 17.80 8.04 10.31
CA PRO A 36 18.72 7.34 11.19
C PRO A 36 20.20 7.51 10.79
N SER A 37 21.08 7.49 11.79
CA SER A 37 22.54 7.44 11.60
C SER A 37 23.10 6.02 11.54
N ALA A 38 22.29 5.02 11.92
CA ALA A 38 22.67 3.61 11.88
C ALA A 38 22.93 3.13 10.43
N ARG A 39 23.58 1.97 10.29
CA ARG A 39 23.77 1.32 8.98
C ARG A 39 22.44 0.99 8.33
N PHE A 40 22.41 0.98 7.00
CA PHE A 40 21.23 0.64 6.22
C PHE A 40 20.75 -0.77 6.59
N PRO A 41 19.43 -1.02 6.73
CA PRO A 41 18.96 -2.26 7.33
C PRO A 41 18.93 -3.45 6.36
N LEU A 42 19.12 -3.22 5.06
CA LEU A 42 18.98 -4.23 4.00
C LEU A 42 20.34 -4.72 3.47
N GLY A 43 20.33 -5.92 2.90
CA GLY A 43 21.52 -6.55 2.32
C GLY A 43 22.69 -6.69 3.28
N ALA A 44 23.88 -6.34 2.79
CA ALA A 44 25.13 -6.34 3.56
C ALA A 44 25.21 -5.26 4.66
N ARG A 45 24.14 -4.48 4.88
CA ARG A 45 24.07 -3.41 5.88
C ARG A 45 25.21 -2.40 5.75
N SER A 46 25.40 -1.90 4.54
CA SER A 46 26.38 -0.87 4.22
C SER A 46 26.04 0.46 4.91
N VAL A 47 27.04 1.34 5.00
CA VAL A 47 26.80 2.74 5.35
C VAL A 47 26.10 3.39 4.14
N PRO A 48 24.87 3.90 4.29
CA PRO A 48 24.18 4.52 3.18
C PRO A 48 24.79 5.89 2.86
N THR A 49 24.83 6.25 1.58
CA THR A 49 24.98 7.66 1.19
C THR A 49 23.61 8.32 1.22
N LYS A 50 23.55 9.55 1.73
CA LYS A 50 22.30 10.32 1.78
C LYS A 50 22.54 11.78 1.47
N ALA A 51 21.66 12.36 0.67
CA ALA A 51 21.53 13.80 0.49
C ALA A 51 20.17 14.25 1.07
N MET A 52 20.16 15.32 1.86
CA MET A 52 18.94 15.87 2.45
C MET A 52 18.61 17.19 1.77
N THR A 53 17.32 17.41 1.51
CA THR A 53 16.78 18.68 1.01
C THR A 53 15.54 19.03 1.80
N THR A 54 15.53 20.19 2.46
CA THR A 54 14.32 20.73 3.08
C THR A 54 13.35 21.17 1.99
N VAL A 55 12.14 20.60 2.01
CA VAL A 55 11.08 20.84 1.01
C VAL A 55 10.21 22.01 1.44
N ALA A 56 9.84 22.04 2.72
CA ALA A 56 9.01 23.06 3.35
C ALA A 56 9.17 22.96 4.88
N GLN A 57 8.52 23.85 5.63
CA GLN A 57 8.58 23.80 7.09
C GLN A 57 8.12 22.43 7.64
N GLY A 58 9.04 21.72 8.28
CA GLY A 58 8.79 20.40 8.85
C GLY A 58 8.73 19.26 7.84
N ILE A 59 9.18 19.46 6.59
CA ILE A 59 9.21 18.42 5.55
C ILE A 59 10.62 18.37 4.96
N ASP A 60 11.29 17.24 5.13
CA ASP A 60 12.60 16.97 4.54
C ASP A 60 12.53 15.77 3.60
N LEU A 61 13.18 15.89 2.44
CA LEU A 61 13.41 14.81 1.47
C LEU A 61 14.84 14.27 1.64
N TYR A 62 14.97 12.96 1.65
CA TYR A 62 16.24 12.24 1.64
C TYR A 62 16.36 11.41 0.37
N ASP A 63 17.42 11.64 -0.41
CA ASP A 63 17.87 10.74 -1.47
C ASP A 63 18.92 9.80 -0.92
N VAL A 64 18.63 8.50 -0.88
CA VAL A 64 19.43 7.49 -0.18
C VAL A 64 19.86 6.40 -1.16
N LYS A 65 21.15 6.10 -1.16
CA LYS A 65 21.72 4.96 -1.88
C LYS A 65 22.48 4.05 -0.94
N ALA A 66 22.36 2.75 -1.13
CA ALA A 66 23.06 1.77 -0.31
C ALA A 66 23.40 0.50 -1.09
N GLY A 67 24.52 -0.12 -0.75
CA GLY A 67 24.94 -1.39 -1.33
C GLY A 67 25.55 -1.26 -2.72
N SER A 68 25.77 -2.41 -3.34
CA SER A 68 26.44 -2.57 -4.63
C SER A 68 25.77 -3.69 -5.40
N SER A 69 25.97 -3.77 -6.72
CA SER A 69 25.42 -4.90 -7.48
C SER A 69 26.44 -6.02 -7.62
N THR A 70 26.04 -7.22 -7.20
CA THR A 70 26.80 -8.48 -7.41
C THR A 70 26.00 -9.54 -8.16
N ASP A 71 24.70 -9.32 -8.34
CA ASP A 71 23.79 -10.30 -8.93
C ASP A 71 23.85 -10.27 -10.45
N GLY A 72 23.55 -11.43 -11.06
CA GLY A 72 23.54 -11.63 -12.50
C GLY A 72 22.17 -12.06 -13.03
N TYR A 73 22.17 -12.57 -14.25
CA TYR A 73 21.01 -13.13 -14.93
C TYR A 73 21.02 -14.66 -14.89
N THR A 74 19.84 -15.24 -14.92
CA THR A 74 19.60 -16.69 -15.08
C THR A 74 18.38 -16.87 -15.97
N LEU A 75 18.25 -18.03 -16.62
CA LEU A 75 16.95 -18.43 -17.16
C LEU A 75 16.09 -19.03 -16.06
N THR A 76 14.79 -18.81 -16.16
CA THR A 76 13.76 -19.50 -15.38
C THR A 76 12.92 -20.30 -16.33
N VAL A 77 12.77 -21.59 -16.08
CA VAL A 77 11.83 -22.44 -16.81
C VAL A 77 10.48 -22.32 -16.12
N LEU A 78 9.47 -21.90 -16.87
CA LEU A 78 8.13 -21.68 -16.34
C LEU A 78 7.42 -23.02 -16.12
N MET A 79 6.76 -23.12 -14.97
CA MET A 79 5.91 -24.25 -14.62
C MET A 79 4.69 -24.33 -15.57
N PRO A 80 3.97 -25.47 -15.62
CA PRO A 80 2.80 -25.62 -16.50
C PRO A 80 1.73 -24.53 -16.34
N ASN A 81 1.57 -24.00 -15.12
CA ASN A 81 0.66 -22.90 -14.81
C ASN A 81 1.20 -21.49 -15.18
N GLY A 82 2.35 -21.42 -15.87
CA GLY A 82 3.01 -20.19 -16.28
C GLY A 82 3.77 -19.45 -15.17
N ARG A 83 3.87 -20.01 -13.96
CA ARG A 83 4.58 -19.40 -12.83
C ARG A 83 6.04 -19.82 -12.77
N ASP A 84 6.83 -19.05 -12.05
CA ASP A 84 8.26 -19.29 -11.82
C ASP A 84 8.51 -20.51 -10.93
N THR A 85 7.55 -20.83 -10.05
CA THR A 85 7.66 -21.82 -8.99
C THR A 85 6.45 -22.77 -8.99
N GLY A 86 6.66 -24.01 -8.56
CA GLY A 86 5.65 -25.06 -8.56
C GLY A 86 5.91 -26.17 -7.55
N THR A 87 5.19 -27.28 -7.69
CA THR A 87 5.44 -28.52 -6.92
C THR A 87 6.75 -29.17 -7.36
N LEU A 88 7.31 -30.04 -6.52
CA LEU A 88 8.52 -30.80 -6.85
C LEU A 88 8.35 -31.60 -8.15
N ALA A 89 7.25 -32.36 -8.26
CA ALA A 89 6.95 -33.16 -9.45
C ALA A 89 6.90 -32.33 -10.75
N ASN A 90 6.30 -31.14 -10.70
CA ASN A 90 6.27 -30.24 -11.86
C ASN A 90 7.68 -29.74 -12.20
N ALA A 91 8.50 -29.44 -11.19
CA ALA A 91 9.86 -28.97 -11.40
C ALA A 91 10.78 -30.09 -11.92
N GLU A 92 10.65 -31.32 -11.43
CA GLU A 92 11.35 -32.51 -11.95
C GLU A 92 10.98 -32.79 -13.42
N THR A 93 9.71 -32.62 -13.78
CA THR A 93 9.28 -32.70 -15.18
C THR A 93 10.00 -31.64 -16.03
N LYS A 94 10.12 -30.40 -15.53
CA LYS A 94 10.84 -29.33 -16.23
C LYS A 94 12.35 -29.54 -16.27
N VAL A 95 12.94 -30.21 -15.29
CA VAL A 95 14.35 -30.65 -15.33
C VAL A 95 14.55 -31.60 -16.52
N ALA A 96 13.72 -32.64 -16.64
CA ALA A 96 13.84 -33.60 -17.74
C ALA A 96 13.66 -32.94 -19.12
N GLU A 97 12.73 -31.98 -19.26
CA GLU A 97 12.57 -31.21 -20.50
C GLU A 97 13.82 -30.39 -20.88
N VAL A 98 14.53 -29.85 -19.89
CA VAL A 98 15.77 -29.08 -20.11
C VAL A 98 16.92 -30.02 -20.49
N GLU A 99 17.05 -31.16 -19.82
CA GLU A 99 18.05 -32.17 -20.13
C GLU A 99 17.87 -32.76 -21.53
N ALA A 100 16.62 -32.96 -21.96
CA ALA A 100 16.28 -33.48 -23.29
C ALA A 100 16.76 -32.59 -24.44
N ILE A 101 16.99 -31.29 -24.20
CA ILE A 101 17.53 -30.35 -25.20
C ILE A 101 19.05 -30.14 -25.04
N GLY A 102 19.70 -30.96 -24.20
CA GLY A 102 21.15 -30.97 -23.96
C GLY A 102 21.65 -29.84 -23.07
N GLU A 103 20.79 -29.27 -22.23
CA GLU A 103 21.13 -28.19 -21.30
C GLU A 103 21.18 -28.69 -19.85
N THR A 104 21.91 -28.00 -18.97
CA THR A 104 22.06 -28.40 -17.56
C THR A 104 21.15 -27.55 -16.65
N PRO A 105 20.06 -28.13 -16.11
CA PRO A 105 19.21 -27.42 -15.18
C PRO A 105 19.77 -27.38 -13.76
N SER A 106 19.31 -26.38 -12.99
CA SER A 106 19.44 -26.29 -11.54
C SER A 106 18.05 -26.30 -10.93
N LEU A 107 17.69 -27.39 -10.26
CA LEU A 107 16.49 -27.48 -9.45
C LEU A 107 16.75 -26.82 -8.09
N GLN A 108 15.94 -25.83 -7.73
CA GLN A 108 16.12 -25.07 -6.49
C GLN A 108 14.86 -25.15 -5.63
N GLU A 109 15.05 -25.51 -4.37
CA GLU A 109 14.02 -25.36 -3.34
C GLU A 109 13.96 -23.89 -2.89
N ILE A 110 12.76 -23.34 -2.85
CA ILE A 110 12.51 -21.93 -2.51
C ILE A 110 11.46 -21.85 -1.41
N VAL A 111 11.83 -21.20 -0.32
CA VAL A 111 10.95 -21.03 0.84
C VAL A 111 10.42 -19.60 0.88
N ARG A 112 9.10 -19.44 0.64
CA ARG A 112 8.39 -18.22 1.01
C ARG A 112 8.36 -18.15 2.54
N PRO A 113 8.93 -17.11 3.18
CA PRO A 113 8.91 -17.00 4.63
C PRO A 113 7.48 -16.84 5.14
N ALA A 114 7.26 -17.27 6.39
CA ALA A 114 6.00 -17.02 7.09
C ALA A 114 5.83 -15.53 7.40
N VAL A 115 4.58 -15.07 7.34
CA VAL A 115 4.14 -13.75 7.80
C VAL A 115 3.11 -13.94 8.92
N ALA A 116 2.57 -12.85 9.47
CA ALA A 116 1.73 -12.94 10.68
C ALA A 116 0.42 -13.72 10.45
N ASP A 117 -0.07 -13.77 9.22
CA ASP A 117 -1.35 -14.36 8.84
C ASP A 117 -1.25 -15.41 7.70
N ALA A 118 -0.03 -15.77 7.29
CA ALA A 118 0.20 -16.84 6.31
C ALA A 118 1.43 -17.66 6.70
N PRO A 119 1.34 -19.01 6.74
CA PRO A 119 2.48 -19.87 7.04
C PRO A 119 3.55 -19.77 5.96
N ALA A 120 4.76 -20.26 6.27
CA ALA A 120 5.80 -20.46 5.27
C ALA A 120 5.33 -21.44 4.20
N LYS A 121 5.85 -21.30 2.98
CA LYS A 121 5.49 -22.18 1.86
C LYS A 121 6.73 -22.54 1.06
N THR A 122 6.99 -23.83 0.92
CA THR A 122 8.04 -24.36 0.05
C THR A 122 7.49 -24.61 -1.35
N GLU A 123 8.21 -24.13 -2.36
CA GLU A 123 7.98 -24.42 -3.78
C GLU A 123 9.33 -24.63 -4.47
N TYR A 124 9.32 -25.11 -5.71
CA TYR A 124 10.52 -25.43 -6.47
C TYR A 124 10.57 -24.63 -7.77
N MET A 125 11.77 -24.19 -8.17
CA MET A 125 12.02 -23.53 -9.46
C MET A 125 13.15 -24.23 -10.21
N VAL A 126 13.12 -24.13 -11.55
CA VAL A 126 14.18 -24.65 -12.42
C VAL A 126 14.88 -23.48 -13.08
N ARG A 127 16.19 -23.38 -12.84
CA ARG A 127 17.07 -22.35 -13.38
C ARG A 127 18.07 -22.94 -14.37
N VAL A 128 18.51 -22.15 -15.35
CA VAL A 128 19.59 -22.55 -16.27
C VAL A 128 20.54 -21.40 -16.47
N GLY A 129 21.84 -21.70 -16.34
CA GLY A 129 22.93 -20.78 -16.59
C GLY A 129 23.03 -19.64 -15.59
N LEU A 130 24.20 -18.99 -15.58
CA LEU A 130 24.48 -17.82 -14.77
C LEU A 130 25.34 -16.86 -15.59
N TRP A 131 24.82 -15.66 -15.82
CA TRP A 131 25.48 -14.63 -16.60
C TRP A 131 25.69 -13.38 -15.77
N SER A 132 26.84 -12.71 -15.94
CA SER A 132 27.07 -11.42 -15.31
C SER A 132 26.10 -10.36 -15.86
N LEU A 133 26.02 -9.20 -15.18
CA LEU A 133 25.25 -8.05 -15.70
C LEU A 133 25.66 -7.63 -17.12
N LYS A 134 26.94 -7.77 -17.47
CA LYS A 134 27.47 -7.40 -18.79
C LYS A 134 27.10 -8.40 -19.87
N ASP A 135 26.74 -9.62 -19.48
CA ASP A 135 26.47 -10.75 -20.38
C ASP A 135 24.97 -10.95 -20.64
N LYS A 136 24.12 -9.93 -20.45
CA LYS A 136 22.67 -10.03 -20.70
C LYS A 136 22.35 -10.58 -22.09
N LYS A 137 23.09 -10.16 -23.11
CA LYS A 137 22.91 -10.62 -24.49
C LYS A 137 23.05 -12.14 -24.61
N LYS A 138 24.02 -12.75 -23.90
CA LYS A 138 24.20 -14.21 -23.88
C LYS A 138 23.03 -14.92 -23.20
N ALA A 139 22.50 -14.34 -22.12
CA ALA A 139 21.30 -14.86 -21.48
C ALA A 139 20.07 -14.79 -22.40
N ASP A 140 19.90 -13.68 -23.15
CA ASP A 140 18.81 -13.54 -24.13
C ASP A 140 18.94 -14.54 -25.30
N GLU A 141 20.16 -14.77 -25.79
CA GLU A 141 20.46 -15.79 -26.82
C GLU A 141 20.17 -17.20 -26.32
N ALA A 142 20.57 -17.52 -25.09
CA ALA A 142 20.22 -18.79 -24.45
C ALA A 142 18.69 -18.94 -24.32
N ALA A 143 17.97 -17.89 -23.88
CA ALA A 143 16.51 -17.93 -23.80
C ALA A 143 15.85 -18.20 -25.16
N LYS A 144 16.43 -17.70 -26.26
CA LYS A 144 15.94 -17.98 -27.61
C LYS A 144 16.07 -19.46 -27.96
N LYS A 145 17.23 -20.08 -27.71
CA LYS A 145 17.45 -21.52 -27.92
C LYS A 145 16.36 -22.37 -27.23
N PHE A 146 16.02 -22.04 -25.99
CA PHE A 146 14.98 -22.74 -25.23
C PHE A 146 13.59 -22.57 -25.85
N LYS A 147 13.25 -21.35 -26.29
CA LYS A 147 11.95 -21.08 -26.94
C LYS A 147 11.83 -21.78 -28.29
N ASP A 148 12.91 -21.82 -29.07
CA ASP A 148 12.96 -22.53 -30.35
C ASP A 148 12.79 -24.05 -30.15
N ALA A 149 13.19 -24.58 -29.00
CA ALA A 149 12.93 -25.96 -28.57
C ALA A 149 11.55 -26.17 -27.90
N GLY A 150 10.68 -25.16 -27.88
CA GLY A 150 9.32 -25.24 -27.35
C GLY A 150 9.17 -25.03 -25.84
N LEU A 151 10.24 -24.73 -25.11
CA LEU A 151 10.19 -24.48 -23.67
C LEU A 151 9.77 -23.04 -23.37
N LYS A 152 8.92 -22.86 -22.36
CA LYS A 152 8.55 -21.54 -21.85
C LYS A 152 9.58 -21.07 -20.83
N VAL A 153 10.43 -20.12 -21.21
CA VAL A 153 11.45 -19.53 -20.33
C VAL A 153 11.40 -18.01 -20.29
N LYS A 154 11.93 -17.44 -19.22
CA LYS A 154 12.24 -16.01 -19.10
C LYS A 154 13.66 -15.77 -18.59
N VAL A 155 14.26 -14.66 -19.00
CA VAL A 155 15.50 -14.14 -18.42
C VAL A 155 15.13 -13.39 -17.15
N ASP A 156 15.56 -13.91 -16.01
CA ASP A 156 15.34 -13.33 -14.69
C ASP A 156 16.63 -12.69 -14.17
N TYR A 157 16.48 -11.67 -13.35
CA TYR A 157 17.55 -11.06 -12.60
C TYR A 157 17.54 -11.58 -11.16
N LEU A 158 18.66 -12.16 -10.70
CA LEU A 158 18.76 -12.81 -9.38
C LEU A 158 18.53 -11.84 -8.21
N GLY A 159 18.85 -10.55 -8.40
CA GLY A 159 18.60 -9.53 -7.37
C GLY A 159 17.12 -9.38 -7.01
N ASP A 160 16.20 -9.78 -7.89
CA ASP A 160 14.76 -9.68 -7.67
C ASP A 160 14.18 -10.89 -6.90
N ASP A 161 14.96 -11.94 -6.66
CA ASP A 161 14.47 -13.19 -6.06
C ASP A 161 14.10 -13.06 -4.57
N GLY A 162 14.57 -12.02 -3.89
CA GLY A 162 14.35 -11.84 -2.46
C GLY A 162 15.28 -12.64 -1.55
N LEU A 163 16.24 -13.36 -2.15
CA LEU A 163 17.33 -14.05 -1.46
C LEU A 163 18.47 -13.08 -1.12
N LYS A 164 19.51 -13.56 -0.43
CA LYS A 164 20.65 -12.72 -0.02
C LYS A 164 21.24 -11.97 -1.23
N THR A 165 21.40 -10.66 -1.10
CA THR A 165 22.01 -9.77 -2.10
C THR A 165 22.82 -8.67 -1.41
N THR A 166 23.75 -8.08 -2.15
CA THR A 166 24.44 -6.85 -1.73
C THR A 166 23.71 -5.57 -2.19
N GLY A 167 22.60 -5.72 -2.91
CA GLY A 167 21.78 -4.63 -3.46
C GLY A 167 22.07 -4.40 -4.94
N PRO A 168 22.12 -3.13 -5.41
CA PRO A 168 22.00 -1.88 -4.64
C PRO A 168 20.54 -1.48 -4.36
N TRP A 169 20.35 -0.47 -3.50
CA TRP A 169 19.07 0.18 -3.24
C TRP A 169 19.14 1.67 -3.57
N ASN A 170 18.12 2.16 -4.26
CA ASN A 170 17.83 3.59 -4.43
C ASN A 170 16.48 3.90 -3.79
N VAL A 171 16.48 4.81 -2.82
CA VAL A 171 15.32 5.11 -1.98
C VAL A 171 15.12 6.61 -1.87
N LYS A 172 13.85 7.03 -1.92
CA LYS A 172 13.44 8.39 -1.55
C LYS A 172 12.64 8.32 -0.27
N VAL A 173 12.96 9.17 0.70
CA VAL A 173 12.25 9.24 1.98
C VAL A 173 11.86 10.67 2.26
N VAL A 174 10.57 10.93 2.43
CA VAL A 174 10.05 12.19 2.96
C VAL A 174 9.70 11.99 4.42
N MET A 175 10.27 12.81 5.30
CA MET A 175 9.95 12.85 6.72
C MET A 175 9.19 14.13 7.03
N ILE A 176 8.02 13.99 7.67
CA ILE A 176 7.13 15.10 8.01
C ILE A 176 7.01 15.18 9.54
N ASP A 177 7.64 16.18 10.14
CA ASP A 177 7.63 16.39 11.59
C ASP A 177 6.29 16.99 12.04
N ALA A 178 5.52 16.20 12.78
CA ALA A 178 4.21 16.59 13.28
C ALA A 178 4.24 17.85 14.17
N ARG A 179 5.39 18.19 14.76
CA ARG A 179 5.54 19.36 15.64
C ARG A 179 5.62 20.65 14.86
N THR A 180 6.17 20.64 13.65
CA THR A 180 6.43 21.85 12.85
C THR A 180 5.61 21.92 11.57
N PHE A 181 5.15 20.81 11.03
CA PHE A 181 4.25 20.80 9.88
C PHE A 181 2.91 21.48 10.22
N ARG A 182 2.42 22.33 9.31
CA ARG A 182 1.19 23.11 9.50
C ARG A 182 0.14 22.95 8.39
N GLY A 183 0.45 22.15 7.36
CA GLY A 183 -0.51 21.82 6.30
C GLY A 183 -1.47 20.70 6.70
N SER A 184 -1.96 19.99 5.69
CA SER A 184 -2.88 18.86 5.84
C SER A 184 -2.52 17.70 4.90
N TYR A 185 -3.14 16.55 5.14
CA TYR A 185 -3.06 15.38 4.29
C TYR A 185 -4.41 15.13 3.62
N ALA A 186 -4.37 14.75 2.35
CA ALA A 186 -5.55 14.43 1.58
C ALA A 186 -5.33 13.15 0.75
N ALA A 187 -6.43 12.53 0.36
CA ALA A 187 -6.46 11.52 -0.70
C ALA A 187 -7.07 12.15 -1.97
N SER A 188 -6.61 11.71 -3.14
CA SER A 188 -7.17 12.06 -4.45
C SER A 188 -7.41 10.79 -5.26
N LEU A 189 -8.54 10.74 -5.98
CA LEU A 189 -8.87 9.72 -6.98
C LEU A 189 -8.77 10.32 -8.41
N GLY A 190 -8.02 11.41 -8.55
CA GLY A 190 -7.99 12.21 -9.79
C GLY A 190 -9.32 12.90 -10.08
N THR A 191 -9.60 13.09 -11.36
CA THR A 191 -10.83 13.68 -11.92
C THR A 191 -12.03 12.74 -11.86
N SER A 192 -11.81 11.43 -11.75
CA SER A 192 -12.88 10.44 -11.65
C SER A 192 -12.38 9.10 -11.11
N VAL A 193 -13.23 8.39 -10.35
CA VAL A 193 -12.92 7.07 -9.78
C VAL A 193 -12.61 6.02 -10.84
N ALA A 194 -13.29 6.03 -11.98
CA ALA A 194 -13.12 5.00 -13.01
C ALA A 194 -11.76 5.09 -13.75
N LYS A 195 -11.12 6.26 -13.76
CA LYS A 195 -9.92 6.51 -14.59
C LYS A 195 -8.66 6.58 -13.73
N ARG A 196 -7.53 6.32 -14.40
CA ARG A 196 -6.21 6.43 -13.79
C ARG A 196 -5.56 7.75 -14.16
N GLU A 197 -4.83 8.32 -13.23
CA GLU A 197 -4.05 9.53 -13.40
C GLU A 197 -2.66 9.39 -12.79
N THR A 198 -1.70 10.22 -13.24
CA THR A 198 -0.37 10.19 -12.65
C THR A 198 -0.38 10.88 -11.29
N VAL A 199 0.54 10.50 -10.40
CA VAL A 199 0.71 11.20 -9.12
C VAL A 199 1.10 12.64 -9.38
N SER A 200 1.91 12.89 -10.41
CA SER A 200 2.27 14.25 -10.85
C SER A 200 1.07 15.10 -11.26
N SER A 201 0.09 14.56 -12.00
CA SER A 201 -1.11 15.32 -12.39
C SER A 201 -1.98 15.63 -11.18
N MET A 202 -2.23 14.64 -10.32
CA MET A 202 -3.02 14.80 -9.10
C MET A 202 -2.38 15.77 -8.11
N ALA A 203 -1.07 15.66 -7.87
CA ALA A 203 -0.33 16.56 -7.00
C ALA A 203 -0.36 18.01 -7.52
N LYS A 204 -0.18 18.21 -8.83
CA LYS A 204 -0.26 19.52 -9.47
C LYS A 204 -1.66 20.13 -9.33
N ALA A 205 -2.70 19.35 -9.62
CA ALA A 205 -4.10 19.80 -9.54
C ALA A 205 -4.47 20.27 -8.12
N ALA A 206 -4.00 19.54 -7.09
CA ALA A 206 -4.24 19.87 -5.70
C ALA A 206 -3.25 20.89 -5.10
N LYS A 207 -2.25 21.35 -5.87
CA LYS A 207 -1.14 22.20 -5.40
C LYS A 207 -0.41 21.58 -4.20
N ALA A 208 -0.25 20.25 -4.21
CA ALA A 208 0.42 19.51 -3.15
C ALA A 208 1.94 19.77 -3.15
N VAL A 209 2.53 19.88 -1.97
CA VAL A 209 4.00 19.98 -1.82
C VAL A 209 4.68 18.63 -2.00
N VAL A 210 4.00 17.55 -1.63
CA VAL A 210 4.42 16.16 -1.83
C VAL A 210 3.23 15.34 -2.29
N GLY A 211 3.42 14.49 -3.29
CA GLY A 211 2.47 13.48 -3.74
C GLY A 211 3.10 12.09 -3.70
N LEU A 212 2.30 11.08 -3.35
CA LEU A 212 2.70 9.67 -3.33
C LEU A 212 1.57 8.83 -3.93
N ASN A 213 1.89 7.81 -4.73
CA ASN A 213 0.83 6.90 -5.19
C ASN A 213 0.15 6.22 -3.99
N GLY A 214 -1.15 5.95 -4.12
CA GLY A 214 -1.98 5.40 -3.06
C GLY A 214 -2.11 3.88 -3.13
N GLY A 215 -3.34 3.43 -2.89
CA GLY A 215 -3.76 2.06 -2.82
C GLY A 215 -3.69 1.24 -4.09
N PHE A 216 -4.05 -0.03 -3.92
CA PHE A 216 -4.31 -0.92 -5.06
C PHE A 216 -5.58 -0.50 -5.78
N PHE A 217 -5.57 -0.65 -7.09
CA PHE A 217 -6.71 -0.43 -7.96
C PHE A 217 -6.93 -1.64 -8.88
N ASN A 218 -8.14 -1.79 -9.40
CA ASN A 218 -8.54 -2.96 -10.14
C ASN A 218 -8.03 -2.90 -11.58
N ILE A 219 -7.04 -3.73 -11.91
CA ILE A 219 -6.48 -3.82 -13.28
C ILE A 219 -7.16 -4.89 -14.12
N HIS A 220 -8.05 -5.68 -13.53
CA HIS A 220 -8.75 -6.79 -14.17
C HIS A 220 -10.12 -6.40 -14.73
N THR A 221 -10.50 -5.12 -14.59
CA THR A 221 -11.70 -4.54 -15.20
C THR A 221 -11.45 -4.07 -16.63
N ALA A 222 -12.54 -3.67 -17.30
CA ALA A 222 -12.51 -2.96 -18.56
C ALA A 222 -11.57 -1.74 -18.48
N LYS A 223 -10.87 -1.43 -19.57
CA LYS A 223 -9.74 -0.49 -19.59
C LYS A 223 -10.11 0.89 -19.03
N GLU A 224 -11.33 1.32 -19.30
CA GLU A 224 -11.97 2.56 -18.91
C GLU A 224 -12.37 2.63 -17.43
N LEU A 225 -12.38 1.50 -16.72
CA LEU A 225 -12.71 1.39 -15.29
C LEU A 225 -11.48 1.05 -14.42
N ARG A 226 -10.28 1.05 -14.98
CA ARG A 226 -9.05 0.63 -14.27
C ARG A 226 -8.56 1.63 -13.22
N GLY A 227 -9.30 2.68 -12.91
CA GLY A 227 -9.05 3.58 -11.78
C GLY A 227 -9.63 3.08 -10.45
N GLU A 228 -10.58 2.14 -10.52
CA GLU A 228 -11.37 1.66 -9.37
C GLU A 228 -10.47 1.22 -8.19
N PRO A 229 -10.52 1.91 -7.03
CA PRO A 229 -9.78 1.50 -5.86
C PRO A 229 -10.25 0.14 -5.34
N VAL A 230 -9.33 -0.69 -4.86
CA VAL A 230 -9.66 -1.95 -4.20
C VAL A 230 -9.61 -1.74 -2.69
N GLY A 231 -10.75 -1.36 -2.12
CA GLY A 231 -10.91 -1.11 -0.69
C GLY A 231 -11.31 0.34 -0.38
N ALA A 232 -11.52 0.61 0.91
CA ALA A 232 -12.20 1.84 1.33
C ALA A 232 -11.46 3.09 0.87
N SER A 233 -12.13 3.91 0.07
CA SER A 233 -11.65 5.24 -0.33
C SER A 233 -12.61 6.30 0.15
N VAL A 234 -12.10 7.26 0.91
CA VAL A 234 -12.87 8.43 1.35
C VAL A 234 -12.15 9.68 0.88
N VAL A 235 -12.85 10.58 0.21
CA VAL A 235 -12.30 11.86 -0.24
C VAL A 235 -13.20 13.00 0.24
N ALA A 236 -12.66 13.82 1.13
CA ALA A 236 -13.38 14.93 1.77
C ALA A 236 -14.72 14.49 2.39
N GLY A 237 -14.67 13.41 3.18
CA GLY A 237 -15.84 12.83 3.85
C GLY A 237 -16.75 11.97 2.98
N ARG A 238 -16.57 11.94 1.66
CA ARG A 238 -17.40 11.10 0.77
C ARG A 238 -16.77 9.73 0.61
N LEU A 239 -17.53 8.67 0.91
CA LEU A 239 -17.11 7.28 0.63
C LEU A 239 -17.29 7.01 -0.88
N LEU A 240 -16.19 6.78 -1.59
CA LEU A 240 -16.17 6.63 -3.04
C LEU A 240 -15.79 5.22 -3.51
N SER A 241 -15.40 4.35 -2.59
CA SER A 241 -15.20 2.91 -2.79
C SER A 241 -15.35 2.22 -1.43
N GLU A 242 -16.01 1.08 -1.39
CA GLU A 242 -16.27 0.31 -0.17
C GLU A 242 -15.04 -0.44 0.36
N ALA A 243 -15.04 -0.77 1.65
CA ALA A 243 -13.99 -1.58 2.24
C ALA A 243 -14.05 -3.04 1.74
N VAL A 244 -12.91 -3.58 1.35
CA VAL A 244 -12.66 -5.02 1.48
C VAL A 244 -12.53 -5.31 2.97
N PRO A 245 -13.44 -6.08 3.59
CA PRO A 245 -13.49 -6.20 5.04
C PRO A 245 -12.18 -6.69 5.65
N GLY A 246 -11.67 -5.94 6.63
CA GLY A 246 -10.41 -6.28 7.30
C GLY A 246 -9.16 -5.81 6.57
N ARG A 247 -9.25 -5.32 5.33
CA ARG A 247 -8.07 -4.80 4.63
C ARG A 247 -7.50 -3.58 5.35
N SER A 248 -6.17 -3.51 5.41
CA SER A 248 -5.43 -2.37 5.91
C SER A 248 -5.69 -1.13 5.04
N ALA A 249 -5.80 0.04 5.67
CA ALA A 249 -6.00 1.33 5.02
C ALA A 249 -5.29 2.45 5.78
N VAL A 250 -5.12 3.60 5.12
CA VAL A 250 -4.59 4.83 5.73
C VAL A 250 -5.71 5.82 5.90
N VAL A 251 -6.03 6.17 7.15
CA VAL A 251 -6.94 7.25 7.51
C VAL A 251 -6.15 8.53 7.72
N LEU A 252 -6.54 9.58 7.02
CA LEU A 252 -5.95 10.91 7.07
C LEU A 252 -7.02 11.89 7.56
N GLN A 253 -6.70 12.72 8.54
CA GLN A 253 -7.59 13.77 8.99
C GLN A 253 -6.81 15.00 9.42
N GLY A 254 -6.98 16.10 8.68
CA GLY A 254 -6.17 17.31 8.84
C GLY A 254 -4.67 16.98 8.76
N ARG A 255 -3.94 17.10 9.87
CA ARG A 255 -2.49 16.80 9.97
C ARG A 255 -2.17 15.44 10.59
N THR A 256 -3.17 14.58 10.76
CA THR A 256 -3.00 13.28 11.40
C THR A 256 -3.12 12.16 10.39
N ALA A 257 -2.33 11.11 10.58
CA ALA A 257 -2.38 9.90 9.78
C ALA A 257 -2.43 8.69 10.72
N LYS A 258 -3.26 7.72 10.37
CA LYS A 258 -3.42 6.47 11.12
C LYS A 258 -3.53 5.31 10.14
N ILE A 259 -2.83 4.22 10.44
CA ILE A 259 -3.02 2.96 9.74
C ILE A 259 -4.01 2.12 10.55
N THR A 260 -5.02 1.58 9.88
CA THR A 260 -6.05 0.77 10.53
C THR A 260 -6.63 -0.27 9.57
N GLU A 261 -7.54 -1.11 10.04
CA GLU A 261 -8.37 -1.95 9.18
C GLU A 261 -9.81 -1.42 9.21
N LEU A 262 -10.47 -1.38 8.05
CA LEU A 262 -11.79 -0.77 7.92
C LEU A 262 -12.85 -1.80 7.51
N LYS A 263 -14.08 -1.52 7.92
CA LYS A 263 -15.30 -2.14 7.40
C LYS A 263 -16.25 -1.03 6.99
N THR A 264 -16.88 -1.18 5.83
CA THR A 264 -17.99 -0.33 5.41
C THR A 264 -19.30 -1.08 5.50
N THR A 265 -20.38 -0.35 5.72
CA THR A 265 -21.74 -0.86 5.57
C THR A 265 -22.55 0.26 4.95
N VAL A 266 -23.18 -0.03 3.83
CA VAL A 266 -23.94 0.92 3.03
C VAL A 266 -25.30 0.29 2.78
N THR A 267 -26.37 0.98 3.14
CA THR A 267 -27.73 0.45 3.09
C THR A 267 -28.65 1.46 2.44
N ALA A 268 -29.34 1.05 1.39
CA ALA A 268 -30.49 1.77 0.85
C ALA A 268 -31.69 1.50 1.76
N ILE A 269 -32.37 2.56 2.18
CA ILE A 269 -33.59 2.51 2.99
C ILE A 269 -34.67 3.27 2.22
N SER A 270 -35.63 2.53 1.68
CA SER A 270 -36.76 3.09 0.95
C SER A 270 -37.75 3.80 1.88
N GLN A 271 -38.60 4.64 1.30
CA GLN A 271 -39.64 5.39 1.99
C GLN A 271 -40.67 4.48 2.69
N ASP A 272 -40.93 3.30 2.13
CA ASP A 272 -41.79 2.26 2.74
C ASP A 272 -41.13 1.50 3.89
N GLY A 273 -39.85 1.79 4.17
CA GLY A 273 -39.06 1.16 5.23
C GLY A 273 -38.23 -0.04 4.78
N GLU A 274 -38.40 -0.51 3.53
CA GLU A 274 -37.65 -1.63 2.99
C GLU A 274 -36.17 -1.32 2.83
N ARG A 275 -35.34 -2.36 2.95
CA ARG A 275 -33.89 -2.22 3.05
C ARG A 275 -33.16 -3.13 2.08
N ALA A 276 -32.19 -2.56 1.38
CA ALA A 276 -31.23 -3.31 0.58
C ALA A 276 -29.80 -2.94 0.96
N ALA A 277 -28.92 -3.94 1.01
CA ALA A 277 -27.48 -3.69 1.10
C ALA A 277 -27.00 -3.12 -0.24
N ILE A 278 -26.21 -2.04 -0.18
CA ILE A 278 -25.45 -1.56 -1.34
C ILE A 278 -24.11 -2.28 -1.31
N ASN A 279 -23.91 -3.16 -2.29
CA ASN A 279 -22.78 -4.09 -2.37
C ASN A 279 -21.50 -3.43 -2.88
N GLY A 280 -21.62 -2.33 -3.62
CA GLY A 280 -20.48 -1.63 -4.21
C GLY A 280 -20.73 -0.13 -4.39
N ILE A 281 -19.64 0.62 -4.51
CA ILE A 281 -19.65 2.04 -4.86
C ILE A 281 -18.69 2.26 -6.03
N ASN A 282 -19.15 2.92 -7.10
CA ASN A 282 -18.30 3.38 -8.22
C ASN A 282 -17.39 2.29 -8.82
N ARG A 283 -17.89 1.06 -8.89
CA ARG A 283 -17.20 -0.10 -9.44
C ARG A 283 -18.11 -0.87 -10.37
N ALA A 284 -17.55 -1.77 -11.18
CA ALA A 284 -18.36 -2.69 -11.96
C ALA A 284 -19.33 -3.49 -11.05
N ALA A 285 -20.60 -3.59 -11.47
CA ALA A 285 -21.61 -4.40 -10.78
C ALA A 285 -21.54 -5.86 -11.22
N ALA A 286 -21.61 -6.79 -10.27
CA ALA A 286 -21.85 -8.19 -10.57
C ALA A 286 -23.37 -8.48 -10.66
N THR A 287 -23.70 -9.74 -10.98
CA THR A 287 -25.09 -10.21 -10.96
C THR A 287 -25.68 -10.10 -9.56
N ASP A 288 -26.95 -9.69 -9.47
CA ASP A 288 -27.75 -9.53 -8.25
C ASP A 288 -27.23 -8.47 -7.26
N GLU A 289 -26.23 -7.68 -7.64
CA GLU A 289 -25.70 -6.62 -6.78
C GLU A 289 -26.44 -5.29 -6.96
N LEU A 290 -26.67 -4.60 -5.84
CA LEU A 290 -27.05 -3.19 -5.82
C LEU A 290 -25.79 -2.33 -5.68
N VAL A 291 -25.51 -1.48 -6.66
CA VAL A 291 -24.32 -0.62 -6.68
C VAL A 291 -24.70 0.85 -6.71
N LEU A 292 -24.05 1.66 -5.88
CA LEU A 292 -24.21 3.11 -5.86
C LEU A 292 -23.15 3.76 -6.76
N TYR A 293 -23.60 4.49 -7.76
CA TYR A 293 -22.75 5.33 -8.59
C TYR A 293 -22.94 6.80 -8.23
N THR A 294 -21.84 7.52 -8.05
CA THR A 294 -21.81 8.93 -7.71
C THR A 294 -21.31 9.76 -8.88
N GLU A 295 -21.47 11.08 -8.82
CA GLU A 295 -20.97 11.98 -9.87
C GLU A 295 -19.45 11.85 -10.12
N GLU A 296 -18.70 11.43 -9.09
CA GLU A 296 -17.25 11.19 -9.14
C GLU A 296 -16.88 9.93 -9.93
N TYR A 297 -17.85 9.06 -10.28
CA TYR A 297 -17.54 7.83 -11.01
C TYR A 297 -16.84 8.11 -12.34
N GLY A 298 -17.33 9.10 -13.09
CA GLY A 298 -16.76 9.56 -14.37
C GLY A 298 -16.79 8.54 -15.51
N ALA A 299 -17.67 7.55 -15.40
CA ALA A 299 -18.02 6.57 -16.43
C ALA A 299 -19.54 6.34 -16.47
N ASN A 300 -20.00 5.55 -17.44
CA ASN A 300 -21.39 5.12 -17.51
C ASN A 300 -21.65 4.00 -16.52
N THR A 301 -22.88 3.95 -15.96
CA THR A 301 -23.37 2.77 -15.25
C THR A 301 -23.31 1.53 -16.16
N PRO A 302 -23.25 0.30 -15.61
CA PRO A 302 -23.28 -0.91 -16.42
C PRO A 302 -24.54 -0.99 -17.27
N ALA A 303 -24.45 -1.62 -18.43
CA ALA A 303 -25.62 -1.93 -19.23
C ALA A 303 -26.33 -3.18 -18.67
N GLY A 304 -27.66 -3.18 -18.71
CA GLY A 304 -28.49 -4.27 -18.21
C GLY A 304 -28.85 -4.10 -16.73
N GLY A 305 -30.14 -4.09 -16.44
CA GLY A 305 -30.70 -3.75 -15.13
C GLY A 305 -31.35 -2.37 -15.10
N THR A 306 -31.75 -1.93 -13.91
CA THR A 306 -32.47 -0.68 -13.64
C THR A 306 -31.53 0.36 -13.03
N ASP A 307 -31.54 1.58 -13.58
CA ASP A 307 -30.90 2.75 -12.97
C ASP A 307 -31.98 3.63 -12.30
N VAL A 308 -31.87 3.84 -10.99
CA VAL A 308 -32.68 4.80 -10.24
C VAL A 308 -31.83 6.02 -9.94
N VAL A 309 -32.21 7.16 -10.51
CA VAL A 309 -31.50 8.44 -10.36
C VAL A 309 -32.07 9.19 -9.16
N MET A 310 -31.18 9.64 -8.27
CA MET A 310 -31.53 10.38 -7.07
C MET A 310 -30.73 11.67 -6.93
N ASP A 311 -31.31 12.65 -6.27
CA ASP A 311 -30.60 13.87 -5.87
C ASP A 311 -29.70 13.64 -4.63
N VAL A 312 -29.03 14.71 -4.18
CA VAL A 312 -28.15 14.69 -3.00
C VAL A 312 -28.88 14.37 -1.70
N ASN A 313 -30.19 14.61 -1.62
CA ASN A 313 -31.03 14.35 -0.46
C ASN A 313 -31.64 12.93 -0.47
N GLY A 314 -31.49 12.21 -1.58
CA GLY A 314 -32.04 10.85 -1.75
C GLY A 314 -33.44 10.83 -2.35
N LYS A 315 -33.96 11.97 -2.83
CA LYS A 315 -35.21 12.01 -3.59
C LYS A 315 -34.96 11.39 -4.96
N ILE A 316 -35.80 10.45 -5.36
CA ILE A 316 -35.75 9.82 -6.67
C ILE A 316 -36.36 10.78 -7.68
N ILE A 317 -35.53 11.19 -8.64
CA ILE A 317 -35.90 12.13 -9.70
C ILE A 317 -36.20 11.43 -11.02
N GLY A 318 -35.92 10.13 -11.12
CA GLY A 318 -36.32 9.33 -12.27
C GLY A 318 -35.77 7.91 -12.22
N VAL A 319 -36.40 7.04 -13.01
CA VAL A 319 -35.92 5.69 -13.30
C VAL A 319 -35.62 5.64 -14.79
N ARG A 320 -34.48 5.05 -15.17
CA ARG A 320 -34.03 5.00 -16.57
C ARG A 320 -33.43 3.64 -16.92
N VAL A 321 -33.30 3.42 -18.22
CA VAL A 321 -32.47 2.33 -18.75
C VAL A 321 -31.02 2.57 -18.32
N SER A 322 -30.38 1.51 -17.83
CA SER A 322 -28.98 1.51 -17.41
C SER A 322 -28.01 1.68 -18.58
N GLY A 323 -26.74 2.04 -18.31
CA GLY A 323 -25.74 2.29 -19.35
C GLY A 323 -25.39 3.75 -19.61
N ALA A 324 -25.80 4.68 -18.72
CA ALA A 324 -25.65 6.11 -18.92
C ALA A 324 -24.78 6.79 -17.84
N ALA A 325 -24.20 7.94 -18.17
CA ALA A 325 -23.39 8.71 -17.23
C ALA A 325 -24.18 9.16 -16.00
N VAL A 326 -23.47 9.34 -14.88
CA VAL A 326 -24.01 9.98 -13.67
C VAL A 326 -23.89 11.50 -13.83
N ALA A 327 -25.01 12.21 -13.72
CA ALA A 327 -25.02 13.66 -13.87
C ALA A 327 -24.44 14.35 -12.62
N LYS A 328 -23.92 15.56 -12.81
CA LYS A 328 -23.44 16.38 -11.69
C LYS A 328 -24.59 16.67 -10.72
N GLY A 329 -24.33 16.56 -9.42
CA GLY A 329 -25.32 16.76 -8.37
C GLY A 329 -26.30 15.61 -8.19
N THR A 330 -26.11 14.48 -8.88
CA THR A 330 -26.94 13.28 -8.73
C THR A 330 -26.14 12.06 -8.31
N ARG A 331 -26.86 11.02 -7.89
CA ARG A 331 -26.35 9.67 -7.69
C ARG A 331 -27.29 8.69 -8.39
N VAL A 332 -26.81 7.48 -8.65
CA VAL A 332 -27.59 6.41 -9.26
C VAL A 332 -27.48 5.15 -8.42
N LEU A 333 -28.60 4.56 -8.04
CA LEU A 333 -28.63 3.16 -7.62
C LEU A 333 -28.88 2.31 -8.86
N HIS A 334 -27.94 1.41 -9.13
CA HIS A 334 -28.03 0.46 -10.23
C HIS A 334 -28.21 -0.94 -9.65
N GLY A 335 -29.16 -1.68 -10.19
CA GLY A 335 -29.39 -3.07 -9.80
C GLY A 335 -29.79 -3.90 -11.01
N ASN A 336 -29.27 -5.13 -11.06
CA ASN A 336 -29.74 -6.16 -11.97
C ASN A 336 -30.23 -7.37 -11.16
N GLY A 337 -30.94 -8.30 -11.82
CA GLY A 337 -31.53 -9.47 -11.16
C GLY A 337 -32.32 -9.08 -9.90
N VAL A 338 -32.00 -9.71 -8.77
CA VAL A 338 -32.67 -9.47 -7.48
C VAL A 338 -32.60 -7.99 -7.04
N ALA A 339 -31.45 -7.32 -7.26
CA ALA A 339 -31.32 -5.90 -6.93
C ALA A 339 -32.15 -5.00 -7.86
N GLY A 340 -32.29 -5.39 -9.13
CA GLY A 340 -33.18 -4.72 -10.08
C GLY A 340 -34.65 -4.82 -9.67
N ASP A 341 -35.07 -6.01 -9.23
CA ASP A 341 -36.42 -6.24 -8.70
C ASP A 341 -36.70 -5.38 -7.47
N TRP A 342 -35.75 -5.28 -6.54
CA TRP A 342 -35.87 -4.41 -5.37
C TRP A 342 -36.05 -2.94 -5.78
N LEU A 343 -35.26 -2.44 -6.74
CA LEU A 343 -35.41 -1.07 -7.24
C LEU A 343 -36.79 -0.85 -7.89
N ASN A 344 -37.26 -1.81 -8.67
CA ASN A 344 -38.56 -1.72 -9.34
C ASN A 344 -39.74 -1.77 -8.36
N GLN A 345 -39.56 -2.29 -7.15
CA GLN A 345 -40.60 -2.39 -6.12
C GLN A 345 -40.54 -1.27 -5.07
N HIS A 346 -39.35 -0.74 -4.79
CA HIS A 346 -39.10 0.12 -3.61
C HIS A 346 -38.38 1.44 -3.93
N ALA A 347 -38.27 1.83 -5.20
CA ALA A 347 -37.52 3.02 -5.58
C ALA A 347 -38.17 3.78 -6.75
N TRP A 348 -39.45 4.13 -6.60
CA TRP A 348 -40.22 4.86 -7.61
C TRP A 348 -39.91 6.37 -7.63
N GLN A 349 -40.28 7.02 -8.72
CA GLN A 349 -40.15 8.46 -8.85
C GLN A 349 -40.86 9.19 -7.70
N ASP A 350 -40.25 10.28 -7.24
CA ASP A 350 -40.68 11.12 -6.12
C ASP A 350 -40.61 10.47 -4.73
N TRP A 351 -40.27 9.18 -4.64
CA TRP A 351 -39.94 8.55 -3.36
C TRP A 351 -38.59 9.02 -2.85
N THR A 352 -38.36 8.79 -1.56
CA THR A 352 -37.04 8.98 -0.94
C THR A 352 -36.38 7.64 -0.64
N VAL A 353 -35.15 7.46 -1.11
CA VAL A 353 -34.26 6.38 -0.67
C VAL A 353 -33.08 6.99 0.07
N LYS A 354 -33.03 6.75 1.38
CA LYS A 354 -31.90 7.15 2.22
C LYS A 354 -30.76 6.15 2.07
N VAL A 355 -29.56 6.66 1.79
CA VAL A 355 -28.33 5.87 1.82
C VAL A 355 -27.65 6.02 3.18
N ASP A 356 -27.81 5.05 4.07
CA ASP A 356 -27.11 5.00 5.36
C ASP A 356 -25.70 4.44 5.16
N THR A 357 -24.68 5.24 5.46
CA THR A 357 -23.26 4.89 5.26
C THR A 357 -22.52 4.86 6.59
N LYS A 358 -21.86 3.74 6.88
CA LYS A 358 -21.01 3.56 8.07
C LYS A 358 -19.63 3.09 7.65
N VAL A 359 -18.60 3.77 8.16
CA VAL A 359 -17.20 3.36 8.06
C VAL A 359 -16.70 3.09 9.47
N VAL A 360 -16.29 1.85 9.76
CA VAL A 360 -15.90 1.41 11.10
C VAL A 360 -14.42 1.07 11.11
N ASP A 361 -13.70 1.68 12.05
CA ASP A 361 -12.34 1.28 12.39
C ASP A 361 -12.38 0.00 13.22
N LEU A 362 -11.88 -1.10 12.66
CA LEU A 362 -11.96 -2.43 13.27
C LEU A 362 -11.02 -2.59 14.47
N ARG A 363 -9.96 -1.77 14.58
CA ARG A 363 -9.04 -1.79 15.72
C ARG A 363 -9.70 -1.22 16.98
N THR A 364 -10.44 -0.14 16.80
CA THR A 364 -11.08 0.62 17.89
C THR A 364 -12.56 0.32 18.06
N LYS A 365 -13.17 -0.36 17.07
CA LYS A 365 -14.60 -0.65 16.96
C LYS A 365 -15.48 0.62 16.93
N LYS A 366 -14.91 1.76 16.51
CA LYS A 366 -15.61 3.04 16.44
C LYS A 366 -15.90 3.42 15.00
N ALA A 367 -17.06 4.02 14.78
CA ALA A 367 -17.38 4.63 13.50
C ALA A 367 -16.54 5.89 13.27
N LEU A 368 -16.01 6.05 12.07
CA LEU A 368 -15.37 7.27 11.62
C LEU A 368 -16.44 8.30 11.24
N LYS A 369 -16.25 9.55 11.67
CA LYS A 369 -17.12 10.66 11.27
C LYS A 369 -16.71 11.15 9.88
N LEU A 370 -17.57 10.94 8.90
CA LEU A 370 -17.42 11.39 7.51
C LEU A 370 -17.50 12.92 7.41
N THR A 371 -16.39 13.58 7.70
CA THR A 371 -16.23 15.04 7.74
C THR A 371 -15.42 15.52 6.53
N PRO A 372 -15.55 16.78 6.08
CA PRO A 372 -14.84 17.27 4.90
C PRO A 372 -13.31 17.19 4.95
N ASP A 373 -12.72 17.08 6.14
CA ASP A 373 -11.27 16.92 6.33
C ASP A 373 -10.83 15.44 6.48
N LEU A 374 -11.78 14.50 6.44
CA LEU A 374 -11.50 13.07 6.49
C LEU A 374 -11.21 12.55 5.09
N HIS A 375 -10.06 11.89 4.96
CA HIS A 375 -9.68 11.12 3.80
C HIS A 375 -9.27 9.69 4.20
N VAL A 376 -9.46 8.76 3.28
CA VAL A 376 -8.96 7.39 3.41
C VAL A 376 -8.37 6.99 2.07
N VAL A 377 -7.10 6.59 2.09
CA VAL A 377 -6.42 5.96 0.96
C VAL A 377 -6.64 4.46 1.08
N ALA A 378 -7.17 3.85 0.03
CA ALA A 378 -7.52 2.45 0.04
C ALA A 378 -6.29 1.54 0.17
N GLY A 379 -6.46 0.43 0.87
CA GLY A 379 -5.62 -0.75 0.67
C GLY A 379 -4.14 -0.60 1.03
N GLY A 380 -3.43 -1.65 0.65
CA GLY A 380 -2.04 -1.89 1.01
C GLY A 380 -1.88 -3.23 1.73
N VAL A 381 -0.66 -3.51 2.17
CA VAL A 381 -0.32 -4.64 3.05
C VAL A 381 0.23 -4.07 4.35
N GLY A 382 -0.41 -4.36 5.48
CA GLY A 382 0.12 -3.98 6.79
C GLY A 382 1.50 -4.60 6.99
N LEU A 383 2.48 -3.83 7.47
CA LEU A 383 3.88 -4.27 7.64
C LEU A 383 4.34 -4.26 9.11
N VAL A 384 4.01 -3.18 9.81
CA VAL A 384 4.50 -2.91 11.17
C VAL A 384 3.33 -2.49 12.04
N ARG A 385 3.24 -3.07 13.24
CA ARG A 385 2.24 -2.71 14.26
C ARG A 385 2.91 -2.62 15.63
N ASN A 386 2.65 -1.52 16.34
CA ASN A 386 3.23 -1.26 17.66
C ASN A 386 4.76 -1.43 17.70
N GLY A 387 5.45 -1.03 16.62
CA GLY A 387 6.90 -1.12 16.46
C GLY A 387 7.45 -2.52 16.20
N LYS A 388 6.60 -3.53 16.00
CA LYS A 388 6.97 -4.92 15.65
C LYS A 388 6.55 -5.22 14.22
N VAL A 389 7.33 -6.06 13.53
CA VAL A 389 6.93 -6.59 12.21
C VAL A 389 5.66 -7.42 12.41
N LYS A 390 4.60 -7.09 11.68
CA LYS A 390 3.34 -7.82 11.65
C LYS A 390 2.74 -7.68 10.27
N ILE A 391 3.21 -8.51 9.36
CA ILE A 391 2.81 -8.49 7.95
C ILE A 391 1.47 -9.21 7.79
N THR A 392 0.45 -8.53 7.26
CA THR A 392 -0.94 -9.03 7.09
C THR A 392 -1.26 -9.36 5.63
N ALA A 393 -0.35 -10.06 4.96
CA ALA A 393 -0.41 -10.25 3.52
C ALA A 393 -1.63 -11.05 3.08
N LYS A 394 -2.06 -12.08 3.82
CA LYS A 394 -3.22 -12.90 3.44
C LYS A 394 -4.52 -12.13 3.59
N GLN A 395 -4.71 -11.47 4.73
CA GLN A 395 -5.86 -10.61 5.00
C GLN A 395 -5.97 -9.47 3.97
N ASP A 396 -4.84 -8.98 3.49
CA ASP A 396 -4.76 -7.90 2.50
C ASP A 396 -4.78 -8.38 1.03
N GLY A 397 -4.89 -9.70 0.79
CA GLY A 397 -5.04 -10.32 -0.54
C GLY A 397 -3.74 -10.52 -1.34
N HIS A 398 -2.59 -10.57 -0.67
CA HIS A 398 -1.24 -10.50 -1.27
C HIS A 398 -0.25 -11.54 -0.70
N ASP A 399 -0.69 -12.74 -0.36
CA ASP A 399 0.15 -13.79 0.25
C ASP A 399 0.92 -14.70 -0.73
N SER A 400 1.05 -14.27 -1.99
CA SER A 400 1.77 -15.03 -3.02
C SER A 400 3.29 -15.04 -2.81
N MET A 401 3.97 -16.03 -3.42
CA MET A 401 5.44 -16.09 -3.51
C MET A 401 6.03 -14.78 -4.05
N ASN A 402 5.46 -14.29 -5.14
CA ASN A 402 5.91 -13.07 -5.78
C ASN A 402 5.77 -11.83 -4.89
N MET A 403 4.71 -11.72 -4.09
CA MET A 403 4.48 -10.54 -3.26
C MET A 403 5.30 -10.56 -1.95
N ILE A 404 5.33 -11.69 -1.25
CA ILE A 404 6.01 -11.82 0.05
C ILE A 404 7.53 -11.98 -0.09
N LEU A 405 7.99 -12.85 -1.00
CA LEU A 405 9.40 -13.21 -1.12
C LEU A 405 10.15 -12.32 -2.10
N ARG A 406 9.65 -12.17 -3.34
CA ARG A 406 10.38 -11.45 -4.40
C ARG A 406 10.45 -9.94 -4.12
N ARG A 407 11.51 -9.31 -4.63
CA ARG A 407 11.70 -7.86 -4.51
C ARG A 407 10.97 -7.13 -5.63
N HIS A 408 10.33 -6.04 -5.25
CA HIS A 408 9.67 -5.13 -6.17
C HIS A 408 9.94 -3.68 -5.77
N PRO A 409 9.72 -2.72 -6.67
CA PRO A 409 9.51 -1.34 -6.28
C PRO A 409 8.38 -1.27 -5.24
N ARG A 410 8.56 -0.50 -4.17
CA ARG A 410 7.60 -0.39 -3.06
C ARG A 410 7.31 1.08 -2.77
N THR A 411 6.04 1.36 -2.49
CA THR A 411 5.59 2.62 -1.88
C THR A 411 5.16 2.34 -0.45
N LEU A 412 5.70 3.12 0.48
CA LEU A 412 5.60 2.83 1.91
C LEU A 412 5.14 4.08 2.66
N LEU A 413 4.27 3.86 3.64
CA LEU A 413 3.84 4.89 4.59
C LEU A 413 4.01 4.38 6.01
N GLY A 414 4.56 5.21 6.88
CA GLY A 414 4.77 4.89 8.28
C GLY A 414 4.44 6.04 9.22
N VAL A 415 3.92 5.72 10.38
CA VAL A 415 3.63 6.67 11.46
C VAL A 415 4.53 6.34 12.64
N THR A 416 5.26 7.33 13.12
CA THR A 416 6.15 7.22 14.29
C THR A 416 5.35 7.28 15.60
N ARG A 417 6.02 7.11 16.75
CA ARG A 417 5.35 7.19 18.06
C ARG A 417 4.73 8.57 18.34
N ASN A 418 5.32 9.64 17.82
CA ASN A 418 4.88 11.02 18.07
C ASN A 418 3.94 11.57 16.99
N GLY A 419 3.48 10.71 16.06
CA GLY A 419 2.56 11.11 14.99
C GLY A 419 3.22 11.71 13.74
N SER A 420 4.55 11.84 13.71
CA SER A 420 5.27 12.22 12.48
C SER A 420 5.07 11.17 11.39
N LEU A 421 4.93 11.63 10.15
CA LEU A 421 4.69 10.80 8.96
C LEU A 421 6.00 10.53 8.22
N ILE A 422 6.16 9.30 7.75
CA ILE A 422 7.27 8.85 6.92
C ILE A 422 6.66 8.33 5.63
N LEU A 423 7.03 8.92 4.50
CA LEU A 423 6.69 8.44 3.17
C LEU A 423 7.98 7.94 2.51
N ALA A 424 7.95 6.77 1.88
CA ALA A 424 9.14 6.26 1.21
C ALA A 424 8.81 5.53 -0.09
N THR A 425 9.68 5.67 -1.08
CA THR A 425 9.70 4.81 -2.26
C THR A 425 11.01 4.06 -2.31
N VAL A 426 10.95 2.74 -2.50
CA VAL A 426 12.10 1.91 -2.84
C VAL A 426 11.97 1.60 -4.33
N ASP A 427 12.88 2.10 -5.15
CA ASP A 427 12.88 1.78 -6.58
C ASP A 427 13.35 0.32 -6.79
N GLY A 428 12.91 -0.33 -7.85
CA GLY A 428 13.25 -1.74 -8.14
C GLY A 428 13.08 -2.12 -9.61
N ARG A 429 13.27 -3.41 -9.93
CA ARG A 429 13.20 -3.98 -11.30
C ARG A 429 14.15 -3.29 -12.29
N GLN A 430 15.30 -2.83 -11.79
CA GLN A 430 16.32 -2.17 -12.60
C GLN A 430 17.66 -2.84 -12.31
N PRO A 431 17.96 -3.96 -13.00
CA PRO A 431 19.16 -4.74 -12.78
C PRO A 431 20.43 -3.88 -12.75
N GLY A 432 21.30 -4.11 -11.76
CA GLY A 432 22.52 -3.32 -11.56
C GLY A 432 22.33 -1.96 -10.90
N ILE A 433 21.10 -1.43 -10.85
CA ILE A 433 20.82 -0.04 -10.40
C ILE A 433 20.04 -0.02 -9.09
N THR A 434 19.00 -0.84 -8.96
CA THR A 434 18.23 -0.98 -7.71
C THR A 434 17.36 -2.23 -7.73
N VAL A 435 17.39 -3.00 -6.64
CA VAL A 435 16.75 -4.33 -6.54
C VAL A 435 15.34 -4.29 -5.96
N GLY A 436 14.90 -3.17 -5.38
CA GLY A 436 13.61 -3.09 -4.68
C GLY A 436 13.64 -3.74 -3.30
N ALA A 437 12.47 -4.09 -2.77
CA ALA A 437 12.34 -4.77 -1.48
C ALA A 437 11.22 -5.81 -1.51
N ASN A 438 11.35 -6.87 -0.72
CA ASN A 438 10.23 -7.74 -0.36
C ASN A 438 9.49 -7.23 0.89
N PHE A 439 8.42 -7.89 1.33
CA PHE A 439 7.64 -7.37 2.48
C PHE A 439 8.42 -7.38 3.80
N HIS A 440 9.29 -8.36 4.03
CA HIS A 440 10.12 -8.39 5.24
C HIS A 440 11.16 -7.28 5.23
N GLU A 441 11.80 -7.04 4.10
CA GLU A 441 12.75 -5.94 3.89
C GLU A 441 12.06 -4.58 4.02
N ALA A 442 10.89 -4.39 3.42
CA ALA A 442 10.09 -3.18 3.55
C ALA A 442 9.70 -2.92 5.02
N ALA A 443 9.27 -3.95 5.75
CA ALA A 443 8.93 -3.83 7.17
C ALA A 443 10.17 -3.49 8.03
N GLN A 444 11.31 -4.11 7.75
CA GLN A 444 12.58 -3.81 8.42
C GLN A 444 13.03 -2.37 8.15
N PHE A 445 12.94 -1.94 6.90
CA PHE A 445 13.29 -0.58 6.48
C PHE A 445 12.43 0.48 7.18
N MET A 446 11.11 0.30 7.19
CA MET A 446 10.21 1.25 7.86
C MET A 446 10.42 1.28 9.39
N ARG A 447 10.68 0.12 10.03
CA ARG A 447 11.03 0.09 11.46
C ARG A 447 12.33 0.82 11.74
N TRP A 448 13.33 0.64 10.89
CA TRP A 448 14.63 1.31 11.01
C TRP A 448 14.49 2.83 10.86
N LEU A 449 13.62 3.32 9.97
CA LEU A 449 13.25 4.74 9.86
C LEU A 449 12.48 5.27 11.08
N GLY A 450 12.10 4.43 12.04
CA GLY A 450 11.39 4.81 13.26
C GLY A 450 9.87 4.65 13.22
N ALA A 451 9.32 4.02 12.17
CA ALA A 451 7.89 3.78 12.09
C ALA A 451 7.42 2.79 13.18
N ARG A 452 6.38 3.17 13.92
CA ARG A 452 5.67 2.30 14.86
C ARG A 452 4.49 1.59 14.21
N GLN A 453 3.91 2.21 13.20
CA GLN A 453 2.97 1.58 12.28
C GLN A 453 3.48 1.80 10.87
N ALA A 454 3.37 0.80 10.00
CA ALA A 454 3.73 0.95 8.60
C ALA A 454 2.88 0.06 7.71
N ILE A 455 2.62 0.55 6.50
CA ILE A 455 1.84 -0.11 5.45
C ILE A 455 2.61 0.00 4.14
N ASN A 456 2.56 -1.06 3.34
CA ASN A 456 2.97 -1.06 1.95
C ASN A 456 1.77 -0.68 1.08
N LEU A 457 1.83 0.44 0.38
CA LEU A 457 0.83 0.88 -0.60
C LEU A 457 1.04 0.16 -1.94
N ASP A 458 0.36 0.57 -3.02
CA ASP A 458 0.61 -0.06 -4.33
C ASP A 458 2.05 0.18 -4.78
N GLY A 459 2.64 -0.83 -5.43
CA GLY A 459 4.06 -0.87 -5.77
C GLY A 459 4.30 -1.20 -7.23
N GLY A 460 5.46 -1.78 -7.53
CA GLY A 460 5.86 -2.06 -8.91
C GLY A 460 5.89 -0.77 -9.73
N GLY A 461 5.39 -0.82 -10.97
CA GLY A 461 5.36 0.35 -11.86
C GLY A 461 4.51 1.51 -11.35
N SER A 462 3.64 1.29 -10.37
CA SER A 462 2.85 2.35 -9.73
C SER A 462 3.66 3.21 -8.76
N THR A 463 4.86 2.75 -8.35
CA THR A 463 5.69 3.44 -7.35
C THR A 463 6.11 4.82 -7.85
N ALA A 464 5.52 5.87 -7.27
CA ALA A 464 5.78 7.25 -7.66
C ALA A 464 5.73 8.18 -6.45
N MET A 465 6.71 9.07 -6.36
CA MET A 465 6.79 10.17 -5.40
C MET A 465 7.09 11.47 -6.13
N VAL A 466 6.28 12.48 -5.87
CA VAL A 466 6.42 13.82 -6.43
C VAL A 466 6.73 14.80 -5.29
N VAL A 467 7.72 15.65 -5.47
CA VAL A 467 8.08 16.71 -4.52
C VAL A 467 8.28 18.00 -5.31
N GLY A 468 7.56 19.06 -4.96
CA GLY A 468 7.66 20.36 -5.65
C GLY A 468 7.45 20.26 -7.16
N ASN A 469 6.42 19.53 -7.60
CA ASN A 469 6.09 19.23 -9.01
C ASN A 469 7.13 18.39 -9.78
N LYS A 470 8.11 17.79 -9.11
CA LYS A 470 9.09 16.90 -9.74
C LYS A 470 8.89 15.47 -9.26
N LEU A 471 8.83 14.52 -10.19
CA LEU A 471 8.94 13.10 -9.88
C LEU A 471 10.37 12.84 -9.39
N VAL A 472 10.52 12.41 -8.12
CA VAL A 472 11.85 12.29 -7.49
C VAL A 472 12.41 10.88 -7.52
N ASN A 473 11.56 9.85 -7.62
CA ASN A 473 12.00 8.47 -7.73
C ASN A 473 12.07 8.01 -9.20
N ARG A 474 12.54 6.78 -9.45
CA ARG A 474 12.69 6.22 -10.80
C ARG A 474 11.68 5.10 -11.05
N PRO A 475 10.57 5.37 -11.78
CA PRO A 475 9.57 4.35 -12.11
C PRO A 475 10.16 3.14 -12.83
N SER A 476 9.66 1.94 -12.50
CA SER A 476 10.16 0.70 -13.12
C SER A 476 9.73 0.49 -14.56
N ASP A 477 8.65 1.15 -15.00
CA ASP A 477 8.10 0.99 -16.35
C ASP A 477 8.78 1.93 -17.37
N GLY A 478 9.85 2.63 -16.96
CA GLY A 478 10.54 3.64 -17.78
C GLY A 478 9.88 5.03 -17.75
N ALA A 479 8.58 5.10 -17.42
CA ALA A 479 7.83 6.33 -17.21
C ALA A 479 6.90 6.20 -16.00
N GLU A 480 6.38 7.34 -15.51
CA GLU A 480 5.38 7.36 -14.44
C GLU A 480 4.09 6.68 -14.92
N ARG A 481 3.62 5.70 -14.16
CA ARG A 481 2.37 5.00 -14.45
C ARG A 481 1.18 5.78 -13.89
N ALA A 482 0.11 5.86 -14.66
CA ALA A 482 -1.18 6.31 -14.14
C ALA A 482 -1.76 5.27 -13.14
N VAL A 483 -2.20 5.75 -11.98
CA VAL A 483 -2.71 4.98 -10.83
C VAL A 483 -4.14 5.40 -10.48
N GLY A 484 -4.84 4.62 -9.65
CA GLY A 484 -6.22 4.92 -9.24
C GLY A 484 -6.33 6.01 -8.17
N ASP A 485 -5.30 6.19 -7.34
CA ASP A 485 -5.34 7.16 -6.25
C ASP A 485 -3.95 7.66 -5.83
N ALA A 486 -3.94 8.75 -5.06
CA ALA A 486 -2.74 9.33 -4.46
C ALA A 486 -2.99 9.86 -3.06
N LEU A 487 -1.95 9.78 -2.23
CA LEU A 487 -1.84 10.56 -0.99
C LEU A 487 -1.13 11.88 -1.31
N LEU A 488 -1.69 12.96 -0.79
CA LEU A 488 -1.21 14.31 -1.02
C LEU A 488 -0.90 15.00 0.32
N VAL A 489 0.23 15.69 0.36
CA VAL A 489 0.59 16.62 1.43
C VAL A 489 0.34 18.02 0.92
N LEU A 490 -0.65 18.69 1.51
CA LEU A 490 -1.06 20.04 1.12
C LEU A 490 -0.34 21.07 1.98
N PRO A 491 -0.01 22.25 1.43
CA PRO A 491 0.46 23.38 2.23
C PRO A 491 -0.63 23.86 3.21
N LYS A 492 -0.28 24.81 4.09
CA LYS A 492 -1.21 25.44 5.01
C LYS A 492 -2.34 26.17 4.28
#